data_AF-A0A949NF87-F1
#
_entry.id   AF-A0A949NF87-F1
#
_cell.length_a   1.000
_cell.length_b   1.000
_cell.length_c   1.000
_cell.angle_alpha   90.00
_cell.angle_beta   90.00
_cell.angle_gamma   90.00
#
_symmetry.space_group_name_H-M   'P 1'
#
loop_
_entity.id
_entity.type
_entity.pdbx_description
1 polymer ?
#
loop_
_entity_poly.entity_id
_entity_poly.type
_entity_poly.pdbx_seq_one_letter_code
_entity_poly.pdbx_strand_id
1 'polypeptide(L)'
;MVFAIAAGLPWALLILLAAGLVYAGAARAEEPAVCDGVSLVGKLSATAPEKLASARDEAAATPNGQGRLWKIEKDGREPSWLFGTMHVTDPRVTRMPDAARTAFDTADTVVIETIDILDPVKAQAALLTNPELTMFTDGSTLTSRLSPEDASLVEAELSRRGIPLALVSRMKPWMIAGMVAMPACELARKADGVEFLDIKIASDAKAQGKQLLGLESIGEQMTAMADLPIEFHMRGLVETIKLADLMPDIMATMTELYLDGEIALIMPVILAAGPEDAGAVTGDDLDGYAEFEERIVTLRNHVMADRAGPILEKGNAFIAVGALHLPGEKGLVSLLSDAGYTVSPVR
;
A
#
# COMPACT_ATOMS: atom_id res chain seq x y z
N MET A 1 -29.27 60.58 19.94
CA MET A 1 -29.18 59.10 19.98
C MET A 1 -28.39 58.46 18.81
N VAL A 2 -27.87 59.24 17.85
CA VAL A 2 -27.10 58.69 16.70
C VAL A 2 -25.58 58.70 16.93
N PHE A 3 -25.07 59.54 17.85
CA PHE A 3 -23.64 59.62 18.17
C PHE A 3 -23.10 58.51 19.10
N ALA A 4 -23.97 57.81 19.85
CA ALA A 4 -23.54 56.74 20.76
C ALA A 4 -23.25 55.40 20.04
N ILE A 5 -23.78 55.21 18.83
CA ILE A 5 -23.61 53.97 18.06
C ILE A 5 -22.27 53.98 17.29
N ALA A 6 -21.79 55.16 16.86
CA ALA A 6 -20.54 55.30 16.11
C ALA A 6 -19.27 55.01 16.95
N ALA A 7 -19.33 55.16 18.27
CA ALA A 7 -18.21 54.86 19.15
C ALA A 7 -18.13 53.38 19.57
N GLY A 8 -19.21 52.60 19.43
CA GLY A 8 -19.23 51.18 19.83
C GLY A 8 -18.72 50.21 18.76
N LEU A 9 -18.82 50.61 17.48
CA LEU A 9 -18.43 49.77 16.35
C LEU A 9 -16.92 49.40 16.32
N PRO A 10 -15.98 50.32 16.62
CA PRO A 10 -14.55 50.00 16.66
C PRO A 10 -14.20 49.03 17.79
N TRP A 11 -14.87 49.16 18.95
CA TRP A 11 -14.67 48.29 20.10
C TRP A 11 -15.28 46.90 19.88
N ALA A 12 -16.44 46.82 19.24
CA ALA A 12 -17.03 45.55 18.82
C ALA A 12 -16.16 44.82 17.78
N LEU A 13 -15.57 45.55 16.84
CA LEU A 13 -14.60 45.02 15.87
C LEU A 13 -13.30 44.55 16.54
N LEU A 14 -12.77 45.30 17.51
CA LEU A 14 -11.60 44.91 18.30
C LEU A 14 -11.86 43.67 19.18
N ILE A 15 -13.04 43.56 19.78
CA ILE A 15 -13.45 42.38 20.56
C ILE A 15 -13.65 41.18 19.63
N LEU A 16 -14.21 41.35 18.44
CA LEU A 16 -14.33 40.29 17.43
C LEU A 16 -12.96 39.86 16.87
N LEU A 17 -12.02 40.79 16.68
CA LEU A 17 -10.64 40.47 16.27
C LEU A 17 -9.87 39.76 17.39
N ALA A 18 -10.01 40.20 18.64
CA ALA A 18 -9.39 39.57 19.80
C ALA A 18 -10.01 38.19 20.07
N ALA A 19 -11.32 38.02 19.90
CA ALA A 19 -11.98 36.72 19.96
C ALA A 19 -11.54 35.81 18.80
N GLY A 20 -11.33 36.35 17.60
CA GLY A 20 -10.74 35.62 16.46
C GLY A 20 -9.29 35.19 16.68
N LEU A 21 -8.50 35.96 17.42
CA LEU A 21 -7.12 35.61 17.80
C LEU A 21 -7.04 34.64 18.99
N VAL A 22 -8.08 34.57 19.82
CA VAL A 22 -8.21 33.56 20.90
C VAL A 22 -8.85 32.26 20.38
N TYR A 23 -9.70 32.33 19.34
CA TYR A 23 -10.22 31.17 18.59
C TYR A 23 -9.34 30.71 17.43
N ALA A 24 -8.33 31.49 17.05
CA ALA A 24 -7.07 30.95 16.53
C ALA A 24 -6.31 30.24 17.67
N GLY A 25 -7.03 29.41 18.41
CA GLY A 25 -6.46 28.40 19.27
C GLY A 25 -5.49 27.64 18.39
N ALA A 26 -4.26 27.54 18.89
CA ALA A 26 -3.15 26.85 18.28
C ALA A 26 -3.61 25.94 17.14
N ALA A 27 -3.38 26.36 15.90
CA ALA A 27 -2.89 25.42 14.92
C ALA A 27 -1.59 24.88 15.53
N ARG A 28 -1.74 23.95 16.49
CA ARG A 28 -0.73 22.95 16.72
C ARG A 28 -0.58 22.39 15.33
N ALA A 29 0.58 22.62 14.72
CA ALA A 29 1.16 21.55 13.94
C ALA A 29 1.18 20.37 14.92
N GLU A 30 0.07 19.63 14.99
CA GLU A 30 0.10 18.28 15.51
C GLU A 30 1.15 17.63 14.62
N GLU A 31 2.27 17.23 15.24
CA GLU A 31 3.22 16.40 14.53
C GLU A 31 2.41 15.27 13.88
N PRO A 32 2.63 14.99 12.58
CA PRO A 32 1.81 14.04 11.85
C PRO A 32 1.70 12.77 12.68
N ALA A 33 0.46 12.30 12.89
CA ALA A 33 0.15 11.19 13.79
C ALA A 33 1.25 10.13 13.70
N VAL A 34 1.99 9.97 14.81
CA VAL A 34 3.13 9.05 14.84
C VAL A 34 2.53 7.64 14.83
N CYS A 35 2.91 6.85 13.83
CA CYS A 35 2.61 5.42 13.86
C CYS A 35 3.45 4.80 14.98
N ASP A 36 2.77 4.34 16.02
CA ASP A 36 3.34 3.83 17.27
C ASP A 36 3.48 2.30 17.32
N GLY A 37 3.23 1.63 16.19
CA GLY A 37 3.42 0.20 16.05
C GLY A 37 4.84 -0.25 16.35
N VAL A 38 4.96 -1.42 16.98
CA VAL A 38 6.23 -2.05 17.32
C VAL A 38 6.49 -3.21 16.37
N SER A 39 7.70 -3.26 15.82
CA SER A 39 8.08 -4.34 14.90
C SER A 39 8.00 -5.72 15.55
N LEU A 40 7.37 -6.64 14.83
CA LEU A 40 7.20 -8.04 15.19
C LEU A 40 8.51 -8.81 15.10
N VAL A 41 9.50 -8.33 14.35
CA VAL A 41 10.86 -8.93 14.31
C VAL A 41 11.48 -8.87 15.70
N GLY A 42 11.47 -7.69 16.34
CA GLY A 42 11.99 -7.50 17.69
C GLY A 42 11.21 -8.31 18.73
N LYS A 43 9.88 -8.34 18.61
CA LYS A 43 9.01 -9.15 19.48
C LYS A 43 9.35 -10.64 19.37
N LEU A 44 9.36 -11.20 18.16
CA LEU A 44 9.68 -12.61 17.94
C LEU A 44 11.10 -12.95 18.40
N SER A 45 12.08 -12.07 18.16
CA SER A 45 13.44 -12.28 18.64
C SER A 45 13.51 -12.44 20.17
N ALA A 46 12.61 -11.80 20.92
CA ALA A 46 12.57 -11.87 22.37
C ALA A 46 11.71 -13.04 22.88
N THR A 47 10.58 -13.34 22.23
CA THR A 47 9.57 -14.27 22.75
C THR A 47 9.56 -15.64 22.09
N ALA A 48 9.97 -15.74 20.82
CA ALA A 48 9.93 -16.96 20.01
C ALA A 48 11.05 -16.96 18.94
N PRO A 49 12.33 -16.93 19.36
CA PRO A 49 13.47 -16.81 18.45
C PRO A 49 13.55 -17.97 17.43
N GLU A 50 13.03 -19.15 17.77
CA GLU A 50 12.92 -20.30 16.86
C GLU A 50 11.93 -20.05 15.72
N LYS A 51 10.80 -19.38 15.98
CA LYS A 51 9.85 -19.00 14.93
C LYS A 51 10.46 -17.96 13.99
N LEU A 52 11.21 -16.99 14.53
CA LEU A 52 11.94 -16.02 13.72
C LEU A 52 13.04 -16.68 12.88
N ALA A 53 13.76 -17.65 13.44
CA ALA A 53 14.77 -18.39 12.69
C ALA A 53 14.15 -19.14 11.49
N SER A 54 13.02 -19.83 11.72
CA SER A 54 12.28 -20.50 10.64
C SER A 54 11.81 -19.52 9.56
N ALA A 55 11.29 -18.36 9.96
CA ALA A 55 10.86 -17.32 9.02
C ALA A 55 12.04 -16.79 8.18
N ARG A 56 13.23 -16.66 8.77
CA ARG A 56 14.45 -16.27 8.06
C ARG A 56 14.95 -17.35 7.10
N ASP A 57 14.88 -18.62 7.50
CA ASP A 57 15.24 -19.74 6.63
C ASP A 57 14.34 -19.82 5.39
N GLU A 58 13.03 -19.62 5.57
CA GLU A 58 12.05 -19.54 4.47
C GLU A 58 12.33 -18.35 3.55
N ALA A 59 12.54 -17.16 4.11
CA ALA A 59 12.88 -15.97 3.34
C ALA A 59 14.20 -16.13 2.56
N ALA A 60 15.20 -16.78 3.16
CA ALA A 60 16.48 -17.06 2.52
C ALA A 60 16.38 -18.06 1.36
N ALA A 61 15.36 -18.93 1.36
CA ALA A 61 15.08 -19.84 0.26
C ALA A 61 14.39 -19.15 -0.94
N THR A 62 13.90 -17.92 -0.77
CA THR A 62 13.24 -17.15 -1.83
C THR A 62 14.27 -16.44 -2.71
N PRO A 63 14.36 -16.76 -4.02
CA PRO A 63 15.24 -16.07 -4.95
C PRO A 63 14.99 -14.56 -4.94
N ASN A 64 16.04 -13.75 -4.98
CA ASN A 64 15.93 -12.29 -5.03
C ASN A 64 15.11 -11.69 -3.86
N GLY A 65 15.05 -12.40 -2.72
CA GLY A 65 14.28 -11.99 -1.55
C GLY A 65 14.82 -10.78 -0.78
N GLN A 66 16.01 -10.30 -1.15
CA GLN A 66 16.66 -9.14 -0.55
C GLN A 66 17.03 -8.09 -1.61
N GLY A 67 16.71 -6.83 -1.33
CA GLY A 67 17.04 -5.67 -2.16
C GLY A 67 15.81 -4.96 -2.70
N ARG A 68 15.86 -3.63 -2.69
CA ARG A 68 14.79 -2.77 -3.23
C ARG A 68 15.14 -2.13 -4.55
N LEU A 69 16.41 -2.03 -4.90
CA LEU A 69 16.86 -1.42 -6.15
C LEU A 69 17.70 -2.41 -6.92
N TRP A 70 17.38 -2.55 -8.20
CA TRP A 70 18.01 -3.49 -9.10
C TRP A 70 18.43 -2.76 -10.37
N LYS A 71 19.64 -2.99 -10.82
CA LYS A 71 20.16 -2.49 -12.10
C LYS A 71 19.89 -3.55 -13.17
N ILE A 72 19.32 -3.12 -14.29
CA ILE A 72 18.98 -3.96 -15.45
C ILE A 72 19.90 -3.58 -16.60
N GLU A 73 20.66 -4.55 -17.11
CA GLU A 73 21.63 -4.34 -18.17
C GLU A 73 21.44 -5.33 -19.32
N LYS A 74 21.70 -4.87 -20.54
CA LYS A 74 21.75 -5.69 -21.77
C LYS A 74 22.69 -5.03 -22.76
N ASP A 75 23.47 -5.83 -23.48
CA ASP A 75 24.49 -5.32 -24.41
C ASP A 75 23.89 -4.35 -25.43
N GLY A 76 24.54 -3.19 -25.60
CA GLY A 76 24.12 -2.16 -26.55
C GLY A 76 22.92 -1.31 -26.10
N ARG A 77 22.46 -1.46 -24.85
CA ARG A 77 21.40 -0.66 -24.23
C ARG A 77 21.98 0.13 -23.06
N GLU A 78 21.49 1.34 -22.83
CA GLU A 78 21.79 2.05 -21.58
C GLU A 78 21.10 1.34 -20.40
N PRO A 79 21.76 1.25 -19.22
CA PRO A 79 21.18 0.59 -18.07
C PRO A 79 19.81 1.17 -17.69
N SER A 80 18.93 0.29 -17.27
CA SER A 80 17.65 0.65 -16.65
C SER A 80 17.65 0.19 -15.19
N TRP A 81 16.61 0.56 -14.45
CA TRP A 81 16.51 0.30 -13.02
C TRP A 81 15.12 -0.20 -12.68
N LEU A 82 15.06 -1.14 -11.73
CA LEU A 82 13.82 -1.64 -11.14
C LEU A 82 13.86 -1.36 -9.64
N PHE A 83 12.88 -0.62 -9.15
CA PHE A 83 12.79 -0.15 -7.79
C PHE A 83 11.48 -0.61 -7.14
N GLY A 84 11.59 -1.23 -5.97
CA GLY A 84 10.48 -1.66 -5.13
C GLY A 84 9.93 -0.50 -4.30
N THR A 85 8.68 -0.14 -4.49
CA THR A 85 7.93 0.85 -3.69
C THR A 85 7.09 0.17 -2.62
N MET A 86 6.57 0.97 -1.69
CA MET A 86 5.57 0.55 -0.70
C MET A 86 4.53 1.66 -0.57
N HIS A 87 3.24 1.32 -0.64
CA HIS A 87 2.13 2.27 -0.76
C HIS A 87 1.72 2.95 0.56
N VAL A 88 2.70 3.42 1.33
CA VAL A 88 2.50 4.07 2.63
C VAL A 88 3.05 5.50 2.64
N THR A 89 2.52 6.32 3.54
CA THR A 89 2.91 7.71 3.70
C THR A 89 4.03 7.92 4.73
N ASP A 90 4.68 6.85 5.20
CA ASP A 90 5.80 6.96 6.13
C ASP A 90 6.96 7.76 5.50
N PRO A 91 7.45 8.83 6.15
CA PRO A 91 8.50 9.69 5.59
C PRO A 91 9.84 8.97 5.36
N ARG A 92 10.07 7.84 6.02
CA ARG A 92 11.24 6.98 5.77
C ARG A 92 11.09 6.21 4.47
N VAL A 93 9.85 5.84 4.10
CA VAL A 93 9.52 5.14 2.86
C VAL A 93 9.44 6.12 1.68
N THR A 94 8.78 7.27 1.85
CA THR A 94 8.61 8.26 0.77
C THR A 94 9.92 8.98 0.40
N ARG A 95 10.98 8.79 1.19
CA ARG A 95 12.35 9.20 0.86
C ARG A 95 13.06 8.06 0.13
N MET A 96 13.22 8.22 -1.19
CA MET A 96 14.05 7.29 -1.97
C MET A 96 15.49 7.24 -1.43
N PRO A 97 16.11 6.06 -1.37
CA PRO A 97 17.55 5.93 -1.15
C PRO A 97 18.33 6.71 -2.22
N ASP A 98 19.51 7.22 -1.88
CA ASP A 98 20.33 8.07 -2.77
C ASP A 98 20.63 7.39 -4.12
N ALA A 99 20.89 6.07 -4.11
CA ALA A 99 21.10 5.29 -5.33
C ALA A 99 19.85 5.26 -6.23
N ALA A 100 18.66 5.06 -5.64
CA ALA A 100 17.40 5.07 -6.37
C ALA A 100 17.08 6.47 -6.88
N ARG A 101 17.36 7.50 -6.08
CA ARG A 101 17.22 8.91 -6.49
C ARG A 101 18.12 9.24 -7.68
N THR A 102 19.38 8.81 -7.64
CA THR A 102 20.33 9.00 -8.73
C THR A 102 19.86 8.31 -10.00
N ALA A 103 19.44 7.04 -9.89
CA ALA A 103 18.88 6.28 -11.00
C ALA A 103 17.67 6.97 -11.64
N PHE A 104 16.73 7.47 -10.80
CA PHE A 104 15.58 8.24 -11.24
C PHE A 104 15.97 9.54 -11.96
N ASP A 105 16.91 10.29 -11.40
CA ASP A 105 17.34 11.58 -11.97
C ASP A 105 18.03 11.40 -13.33
N THR A 106 18.77 10.31 -13.53
CA THR A 106 19.45 9.99 -14.80
C THR A 106 18.54 9.37 -15.86
N ALA A 107 17.41 8.79 -15.48
CA ALA A 107 16.52 8.10 -16.41
C ALA A 107 15.71 9.08 -17.28
N ASP A 108 15.57 8.78 -18.57
CA ASP A 108 14.71 9.56 -19.48
C ASP A 108 13.24 9.14 -19.37
N THR A 109 13.01 7.86 -19.08
CA THR A 109 11.69 7.26 -18.94
C THR A 109 11.48 6.79 -17.51
N VAL A 110 10.38 7.22 -16.90
CA VAL A 110 9.90 6.71 -15.61
C VAL A 110 8.67 5.84 -15.88
N VAL A 111 8.67 4.65 -15.31
CA VAL A 111 7.56 3.70 -15.42
C VAL A 111 7.08 3.41 -14.01
N ILE A 112 5.77 3.48 -13.79
CA ILE A 112 5.13 3.05 -12.56
C ILE A 112 4.12 1.94 -12.85
N GLU A 113 3.52 1.33 -11.82
CA GLU A 113 2.46 0.34 -12.06
C GLU A 113 1.31 0.95 -12.84
N THR A 114 0.72 2.06 -12.37
CA THR A 114 -0.41 2.69 -13.04
C THR A 114 -0.36 4.22 -12.96
N ILE A 115 -0.36 4.86 -14.12
CA ILE A 115 -0.42 6.33 -14.22
C ILE A 115 -1.81 6.90 -13.89
N ASP A 116 -2.81 6.04 -13.74
CA ASP A 116 -4.18 6.43 -13.40
C ASP A 116 -4.25 7.01 -11.98
N ILE A 117 -3.26 6.71 -11.11
CA ILE A 117 -3.16 7.29 -9.76
C ILE A 117 -3.03 8.81 -9.76
N LEU A 118 -2.59 9.39 -10.88
CA LEU A 118 -2.46 10.84 -11.06
C LEU A 118 -3.74 11.51 -11.57
N ASP A 119 -4.79 10.73 -11.87
CA ASP A 119 -6.06 11.23 -12.40
C ASP A 119 -7.23 10.65 -11.57
N PRO A 120 -7.59 11.32 -10.46
CA PRO A 120 -8.70 10.90 -9.61
C PRO A 120 -10.04 10.82 -10.37
N VAL A 121 -10.22 11.63 -11.42
CA VAL A 121 -11.44 11.61 -12.25
C VAL A 121 -11.49 10.33 -13.07
N LYS A 122 -10.37 9.95 -13.70
CA LYS A 122 -10.27 8.68 -14.44
C LYS A 122 -10.44 7.47 -13.52
N ALA A 123 -9.83 7.49 -12.33
CA ALA A 123 -10.00 6.44 -11.32
C ALA A 123 -11.47 6.32 -10.88
N GLN A 124 -12.14 7.44 -10.61
CA GLN A 124 -13.56 7.44 -10.26
C GLN A 124 -14.45 6.98 -11.43
N ALA A 125 -14.14 7.37 -12.67
CA ALA A 125 -14.86 6.92 -13.84
C ALA A 125 -14.73 5.41 -14.07
N ALA A 126 -13.54 4.83 -13.83
CA ALA A 126 -13.32 3.39 -13.92
C ALA A 126 -14.22 2.62 -12.93
N LEU A 127 -14.33 3.12 -11.70
CA LEU A 127 -15.24 2.58 -10.66
C LEU A 127 -16.71 2.67 -11.04
N LEU A 128 -17.14 3.79 -11.63
CA LEU A 128 -18.53 3.97 -12.06
C LEU A 128 -18.91 3.10 -13.27
N THR A 129 -17.94 2.79 -14.13
CA THR A 129 -18.18 1.98 -15.34
C THR A 129 -18.27 0.49 -15.03
N ASN A 130 -17.56 0.04 -13.98
CA ASN A 130 -17.53 -1.36 -13.53
C ASN A 130 -17.82 -1.43 -12.01
N PRO A 131 -19.03 -1.06 -11.57
CA PRO A 131 -19.38 -0.98 -10.15
C PRO A 131 -19.25 -2.32 -9.42
N GLU A 132 -19.34 -3.45 -10.13
CA GLU A 132 -19.17 -4.80 -9.60
C GLU A 132 -17.75 -5.09 -9.06
N LEU A 133 -16.74 -4.32 -9.50
CA LEU A 133 -15.37 -4.46 -8.99
C LEU A 133 -15.28 -4.08 -7.51
N THR A 134 -16.07 -3.10 -7.07
CA THR A 134 -16.02 -2.58 -5.69
C THR A 134 -17.32 -2.72 -4.91
N MET A 135 -18.43 -3.05 -5.57
CA MET A 135 -19.76 -3.15 -4.94
C MET A 135 -20.45 -4.48 -5.25
N PHE A 136 -21.32 -4.94 -4.35
CA PHE A 136 -22.33 -5.94 -4.65
C PHE A 136 -23.43 -5.32 -5.54
N THR A 137 -23.63 -5.92 -6.71
CA THR A 137 -24.61 -5.47 -7.72
C THR A 137 -25.81 -6.43 -7.86
N ASP A 138 -25.78 -7.56 -7.17
CA ASP A 138 -26.82 -8.60 -7.17
C ASP A 138 -27.88 -8.43 -6.06
N GLY A 139 -27.82 -7.31 -5.34
CA GLY A 139 -28.70 -7.02 -4.21
C GLY A 139 -28.24 -7.62 -2.87
N SER A 140 -27.15 -8.38 -2.86
CA SER A 140 -26.53 -8.85 -1.62
C SER A 140 -25.84 -7.72 -0.86
N THR A 141 -25.56 -7.99 0.41
CA THR A 141 -24.83 -7.11 1.34
C THR A 141 -23.82 -7.95 2.12
N LEU A 142 -22.87 -7.30 2.78
CA LEU A 142 -21.90 -7.95 3.67
C LEU A 142 -22.59 -8.88 4.67
N THR A 143 -23.57 -8.35 5.42
CA THR A 143 -24.25 -9.10 6.47
C THR A 143 -25.14 -10.22 5.95
N SER A 144 -25.61 -10.15 4.70
CA SER A 144 -26.35 -11.27 4.09
C SER A 144 -25.48 -12.47 3.73
N ARG A 145 -24.14 -12.30 3.73
CA ARG A 145 -23.15 -13.34 3.40
C ARG A 145 -22.30 -13.78 4.58
N LEU A 146 -22.36 -13.06 5.70
CA LEU A 146 -21.65 -13.40 6.93
C LEU A 146 -22.50 -14.28 7.85
N SER A 147 -21.83 -15.04 8.71
CA SER A 147 -22.48 -15.63 9.88
C SER A 147 -22.96 -14.49 10.82
N PRO A 148 -23.97 -14.73 11.68
CA PRO A 148 -24.40 -13.72 12.65
C PRO A 148 -23.28 -13.24 13.59
N GLU A 149 -22.34 -14.13 13.92
CA GLU A 149 -21.17 -13.82 14.75
C GLU A 149 -20.22 -12.87 14.01
N ASP A 150 -19.82 -13.23 12.78
CA ASP A 150 -18.92 -12.40 11.98
C ASP A 150 -19.55 -11.05 11.61
N ALA A 151 -20.86 -11.02 11.34
CA ALA A 151 -21.59 -9.78 11.11
C ALA A 151 -21.49 -8.84 12.32
N SER A 152 -21.61 -9.39 13.55
CA SER A 152 -21.45 -8.61 14.78
C SER A 152 -20.02 -8.12 14.97
N LEU A 153 -19.00 -8.91 14.62
CA LEU A 153 -17.60 -8.51 14.68
C LEU A 153 -17.30 -7.36 13.70
N VAL A 154 -17.78 -7.50 12.45
CA VAL A 154 -17.64 -6.46 11.41
C VAL A 154 -18.33 -5.17 11.83
N GLU A 155 -19.56 -5.23 12.33
CA GLU A 155 -20.29 -4.04 12.77
C GLU A 155 -19.60 -3.34 13.95
N ALA A 156 -19.10 -4.09 14.92
CA ALA A 156 -18.39 -3.55 16.08
C ALA A 156 -17.10 -2.83 15.67
N GLU A 157 -16.27 -3.43 14.80
CA GLU A 157 -15.01 -2.83 14.37
C GLU A 157 -15.24 -1.59 13.49
N LEU A 158 -16.20 -1.65 12.57
CA LEU A 158 -16.57 -0.46 11.77
C LEU A 158 -17.08 0.67 12.66
N SER A 159 -17.91 0.35 13.67
CA SER A 159 -18.41 1.34 14.63
C SER A 159 -17.29 1.96 15.47
N ARG A 160 -16.30 1.17 15.88
CA ARG A 160 -15.10 1.65 16.59
C ARG A 160 -14.32 2.67 15.76
N ARG A 161 -14.31 2.52 14.44
CA ARG A 161 -13.69 3.44 13.47
C ARG A 161 -14.60 4.59 13.02
N GLY A 162 -15.82 4.68 13.56
CA GLY A 162 -16.80 5.70 13.20
C GLY A 162 -17.39 5.52 11.80
N ILE A 163 -17.36 4.30 11.25
CA ILE A 163 -17.91 3.97 9.93
C ILE A 163 -19.26 3.25 10.15
N PRO A 164 -20.41 3.87 9.84
CA PRO A 164 -21.69 3.19 9.91
C PRO A 164 -21.76 2.06 8.87
N LEU A 165 -22.06 0.84 9.33
CA LEU A 165 -22.19 -0.35 8.47
C LEU A 165 -23.13 -0.10 7.27
N ALA A 166 -24.21 0.67 7.46
CA ALA A 166 -25.15 1.01 6.41
C ALA A 166 -24.49 1.68 5.19
N LEU A 167 -23.46 2.51 5.39
CA LEU A 167 -22.76 3.22 4.31
C LEU A 167 -21.88 2.30 3.46
N VAL A 168 -21.34 1.23 4.07
CA VAL A 168 -20.40 0.30 3.41
C VAL A 168 -21.03 -1.06 3.13
N SER A 169 -22.29 -1.29 3.51
CA SER A 169 -22.98 -2.58 3.45
C SER A 169 -23.00 -3.25 2.07
N ARG A 170 -22.88 -2.45 1.01
CA ARG A 170 -22.81 -2.90 -0.39
C ARG A 170 -21.40 -2.91 -0.97
N MET A 171 -20.39 -2.44 -0.25
CA MET A 171 -19.01 -2.53 -0.70
C MET A 171 -18.54 -3.99 -0.66
N LYS A 172 -17.66 -4.35 -1.58
CA LYS A 172 -16.99 -5.65 -1.56
C LYS A 172 -16.10 -5.77 -0.31
N PRO A 173 -15.96 -6.98 0.27
CA PRO A 173 -15.28 -7.13 1.55
C PRO A 173 -13.80 -6.71 1.52
N TRP A 174 -13.10 -6.94 0.40
CA TRP A 174 -11.68 -6.57 0.25
C TRP A 174 -11.44 -5.05 0.37
N MET A 175 -12.38 -4.22 -0.06
CA MET A 175 -12.30 -2.76 0.10
C MET A 175 -12.30 -2.38 1.58
N ILE A 176 -13.14 -3.05 2.36
CA ILE A 176 -13.31 -2.81 3.79
C ILE A 176 -12.11 -3.38 4.54
N ALA A 177 -11.64 -4.57 4.17
CA ALA A 177 -10.42 -5.15 4.70
C ALA A 177 -9.23 -4.19 4.50
N GLY A 178 -9.07 -3.62 3.30
CA GLY A 178 -8.04 -2.60 3.04
C GLY A 178 -8.17 -1.35 3.91
N MET A 179 -9.40 -0.89 4.17
CA MET A 179 -9.65 0.23 5.10
C MET A 179 -9.31 -0.12 6.56
N VAL A 180 -9.63 -1.35 7.00
CA VAL A 180 -9.37 -1.82 8.37
C VAL A 180 -7.88 -2.10 8.58
N ALA A 181 -7.18 -2.59 7.56
CA ALA A 181 -5.75 -2.87 7.59
C ALA A 181 -4.89 -1.60 7.78
N MET A 182 -5.41 -0.42 7.40
CA MET A 182 -4.68 0.83 7.62
C MET A 182 -4.77 1.28 9.10
N PRO A 183 -3.63 1.51 9.77
CA PRO A 183 -3.62 2.09 11.10
C PRO A 183 -4.07 3.56 11.06
N ALA A 184 -4.60 4.06 12.19
CA ALA A 184 -5.15 5.42 12.28
C ALA A 184 -4.16 6.52 11.86
N CYS A 185 -2.88 6.34 12.16
CA CYS A 185 -1.82 7.28 11.75
C CYS A 185 -1.69 7.41 10.23
N GLU A 186 -1.78 6.29 9.49
CA GLU A 186 -1.68 6.27 8.03
C GLU A 186 -2.93 6.91 7.41
N LEU A 187 -4.11 6.64 7.97
CA LEU A 187 -5.34 7.31 7.57
C LEU A 187 -5.27 8.83 7.78
N ALA A 188 -4.74 9.28 8.92
CA ALA A 188 -4.56 10.70 9.22
C ALA A 188 -3.62 11.38 8.21
N ARG A 189 -2.46 10.79 7.92
CA ARG A 189 -1.50 11.34 6.94
C ARG A 189 -2.10 11.41 5.53
N LYS A 190 -2.83 10.38 5.09
CA LYS A 190 -3.53 10.40 3.82
C LYS A 190 -4.61 11.49 3.79
N ALA A 191 -5.33 11.70 4.89
CA ALA A 191 -6.33 12.77 5.01
C ALA A 191 -5.70 14.17 4.95
N ASP A 192 -4.47 14.34 5.45
CA ASP A 192 -3.67 15.56 5.33
C ASP A 192 -3.05 15.75 3.92
N GLY A 193 -3.31 14.83 3.00
CA GLY A 193 -2.83 14.90 1.62
C GLY A 193 -1.37 14.48 1.44
N VAL A 194 -0.79 13.74 2.40
CA VAL A 194 0.56 13.18 2.24
C VAL A 194 0.52 12.11 1.15
N GLU A 195 1.30 12.33 0.10
CA GLU A 195 1.45 11.37 -1.00
C GLU A 195 2.39 10.24 -0.61
N PHE A 196 2.04 9.01 -0.98
CA PHE A 196 2.94 7.87 -0.90
C PHE A 196 3.90 7.86 -2.10
N LEU A 197 4.92 7.00 -2.04
CA LEU A 197 6.10 7.09 -2.90
C LEU A 197 5.79 7.02 -4.40
N ASP A 198 4.84 6.17 -4.82
CA ASP A 198 4.49 5.99 -6.25
C ASP A 198 3.93 7.27 -6.87
N ILE A 199 3.02 7.96 -6.15
CA ILE A 199 2.49 9.26 -6.59
C ILE A 199 3.62 10.28 -6.67
N LYS A 200 4.51 10.30 -5.67
CA LYS A 200 5.64 11.22 -5.64
C LYS A 200 6.59 11.01 -6.83
N ILE A 201 6.95 9.75 -7.14
CA ILE A 201 7.78 9.40 -8.30
C ILE A 201 7.13 9.90 -9.59
N ALA A 202 5.82 9.67 -9.74
CA ALA A 202 5.09 10.03 -10.94
C ALA A 202 4.92 11.56 -11.10
N SER A 203 4.64 12.27 -10.00
CA SER A 203 4.58 13.73 -9.95
C SER A 203 5.95 14.37 -10.24
N ASP A 204 7.03 13.86 -9.62
CA ASP A 204 8.38 14.33 -9.85
C ASP A 204 8.82 14.09 -11.32
N ALA A 205 8.45 12.95 -11.91
CA ALA A 205 8.74 12.64 -13.32
C ALA A 205 8.07 13.64 -14.28
N LYS A 206 6.78 13.94 -14.06
CA LYS A 206 6.05 14.95 -14.83
C LYS A 206 6.68 16.34 -14.67
N ALA A 207 7.01 16.73 -13.43
CA ALA A 207 7.62 18.02 -13.14
C ALA A 207 8.99 18.21 -13.81
N GLN A 208 9.74 17.12 -13.97
CA GLN A 208 11.04 17.10 -14.65
C GLN A 208 10.95 16.88 -16.17
N GLY A 209 9.74 16.76 -16.74
CA GLY A 209 9.55 16.56 -18.18
C GLY A 209 10.00 15.18 -18.69
N LYS A 210 10.14 14.19 -17.80
CA LYS A 210 10.48 12.81 -18.16
C LYS A 210 9.29 12.12 -18.81
N GLN A 211 9.55 11.12 -19.66
CA GLN A 211 8.47 10.29 -20.19
C GLN A 211 7.89 9.43 -19.07
N LEU A 212 6.60 9.57 -18.77
CA LEU A 212 5.91 8.77 -17.74
C LEU A 212 5.02 7.70 -18.38
N LEU A 213 5.22 6.44 -18.02
CA LEU A 213 4.46 5.28 -18.50
C LEU A 213 3.88 4.46 -17.34
N GLY A 214 2.84 3.68 -17.62
CA GLY A 214 2.26 2.70 -16.71
C GLY A 214 2.43 1.28 -17.26
N LEU A 215 2.69 0.30 -16.40
CA LEU A 215 2.68 -1.12 -16.77
C LEU A 215 1.27 -1.71 -16.76
N GLU A 216 0.35 -1.10 -16.04
CA GLU A 216 -1.03 -1.54 -15.83
C GLU A 216 -1.97 -0.33 -15.76
N SER A 217 -3.27 -0.60 -15.85
CA SER A 217 -4.32 0.34 -15.50
C SER A 217 -4.89 0.03 -14.11
N ILE A 218 -5.51 1.03 -13.48
CA ILE A 218 -6.18 0.80 -12.19
C ILE A 218 -7.33 -0.23 -12.32
N GLY A 219 -7.98 -0.28 -13.49
CA GLY A 219 -9.03 -1.27 -13.78
C GLY A 219 -8.50 -2.70 -13.78
N GLU A 220 -7.32 -2.95 -14.37
CA GLU A 220 -6.69 -4.28 -14.35
C GLU A 220 -6.36 -4.74 -12.93
N GLN A 221 -5.84 -3.85 -12.08
CA GLN A 221 -5.55 -4.16 -10.68
C GLN A 221 -6.82 -4.46 -9.88
N MET A 222 -7.89 -3.68 -10.10
CA MET A 222 -9.18 -3.90 -9.46
C MET A 222 -9.85 -5.19 -9.93
N THR A 223 -9.76 -5.53 -11.22
CA THR A 223 -10.23 -6.80 -11.75
C THR A 223 -9.48 -7.97 -11.13
N ALA A 224 -8.14 -7.89 -11.03
CA ALA A 224 -7.35 -8.93 -10.39
C ALA A 224 -7.83 -9.20 -8.95
N MET A 225 -8.10 -8.14 -8.16
CA MET A 225 -8.69 -8.30 -6.83
C MET A 225 -10.11 -8.85 -6.88
N ALA A 226 -11.00 -8.29 -7.70
CA ALA A 226 -12.40 -8.68 -7.76
C ALA A 226 -12.65 -10.12 -8.25
N ASP A 227 -11.71 -10.68 -9.04
CA ASP A 227 -11.76 -12.05 -9.57
C ASP A 227 -11.49 -13.12 -8.51
N LEU A 228 -10.96 -12.76 -7.33
CA LEU A 228 -10.81 -13.69 -6.22
C LEU A 228 -12.19 -14.15 -5.71
N PRO A 229 -12.33 -15.41 -5.27
CA PRO A 229 -13.59 -15.94 -4.77
C PRO A 229 -14.19 -15.07 -3.67
N ILE A 230 -15.52 -14.86 -3.69
CA ILE A 230 -16.16 -14.00 -2.69
C ILE A 230 -15.93 -14.52 -1.26
N GLU A 231 -15.92 -15.83 -1.06
CA GLU A 231 -15.66 -16.44 0.25
C GLU A 231 -14.23 -16.16 0.75
N PHE A 232 -13.25 -16.05 -0.15
CA PHE A 232 -11.91 -15.61 0.20
C PHE A 232 -11.94 -14.17 0.73
N HIS A 233 -12.63 -13.25 0.05
CA HIS A 233 -12.81 -11.88 0.53
C HIS A 233 -13.55 -11.81 1.87
N MET A 234 -14.58 -12.63 2.08
CA MET A 234 -15.32 -12.66 3.36
C MET A 234 -14.40 -13.08 4.51
N ARG A 235 -13.63 -14.17 4.34
CA ARG A 235 -12.66 -14.64 5.35
C ARG A 235 -11.59 -13.60 5.61
N GLY A 236 -10.98 -13.06 4.55
CA GLY A 236 -9.94 -12.04 4.68
C GLY A 236 -10.40 -10.79 5.43
N LEU A 237 -11.66 -10.36 5.25
CA LEU A 237 -12.24 -9.27 6.04
C LEU A 237 -12.31 -9.63 7.53
N VAL A 238 -12.84 -10.81 7.87
CA VAL A 238 -12.97 -11.26 9.27
C VAL A 238 -11.61 -11.41 9.93
N GLU A 239 -10.63 -12.00 9.23
CA GLU A 239 -9.25 -12.14 9.71
C GLU A 239 -8.58 -10.79 9.92
N THR A 240 -8.74 -9.85 8.98
CA THR A 240 -8.21 -8.49 9.11
C THR A 240 -8.79 -7.79 10.34
N ILE A 241 -10.07 -8.00 10.64
CA ILE A 241 -10.72 -7.45 11.83
C ILE A 241 -10.20 -8.10 13.11
N LYS A 242 -10.02 -9.43 13.14
CA LYS A 242 -9.42 -10.14 14.28
C LYS A 242 -7.99 -9.68 14.56
N LEU A 243 -7.28 -9.25 13.52
CA LEU A 243 -5.93 -8.70 13.60
C LEU A 243 -5.88 -7.17 13.69
N ALA A 244 -7.02 -6.48 13.83
CA ALA A 244 -7.08 -5.01 13.75
C ALA A 244 -6.17 -4.31 14.78
N ASP A 245 -6.05 -4.86 15.99
CA ASP A 245 -5.16 -4.33 17.03
C ASP A 245 -3.67 -4.60 16.75
N LEU A 246 -3.35 -5.61 15.93
CA LEU A 246 -1.99 -5.94 15.49
C LEU A 246 -1.58 -5.16 14.23
N MET A 247 -2.52 -4.52 13.52
CA MET A 247 -2.23 -3.78 12.27
C MET A 247 -1.14 -2.70 12.41
N PRO A 248 -1.07 -1.90 13.50
CA PRO A 248 0.04 -0.97 13.70
C PRO A 248 1.40 -1.68 13.72
N ASP A 249 1.52 -2.79 14.44
CA ASP A 249 2.74 -3.60 14.56
C ASP A 249 3.11 -4.25 13.22
N ILE A 250 2.12 -4.78 12.49
CA ILE A 250 2.30 -5.33 11.14
C ILE A 250 2.83 -4.24 10.20
N MET A 251 2.22 -3.04 10.21
CA MET A 251 2.67 -1.92 9.39
C MET A 251 4.11 -1.49 9.73
N ALA A 252 4.43 -1.42 11.03
CA ALA A 252 5.79 -1.11 11.49
C ALA A 252 6.81 -2.16 11.03
N THR A 253 6.43 -3.44 11.10
CA THR A 253 7.23 -4.59 10.63
C THR A 253 7.47 -4.53 9.13
N MET A 254 6.42 -4.33 8.33
CA MET A 254 6.53 -4.19 6.88
C MET A 254 7.44 -3.01 6.51
N THR A 255 7.31 -1.89 7.22
CA THR A 255 8.14 -0.71 7.00
C THR A 255 9.61 -0.98 7.33
N GLU A 256 9.91 -1.60 8.47
CA GLU A 256 11.29 -1.98 8.85
C GLU A 256 11.92 -2.90 7.81
N LEU A 257 11.27 -4.03 7.51
CA LEU A 257 11.79 -5.02 6.57
C LEU A 257 11.90 -4.46 5.15
N TYR A 258 10.95 -3.63 4.73
CA TYR A 258 11.08 -2.89 3.48
C TYR A 258 12.33 -2.00 3.49
N LEU A 259 12.53 -1.18 4.52
CA LEU A 259 13.69 -0.28 4.61
C LEU A 259 15.02 -1.04 4.62
N ASP A 260 15.06 -2.21 5.25
CA ASP A 260 16.24 -3.09 5.25
C ASP A 260 16.37 -3.91 3.96
N GLY A 261 15.36 -3.88 3.10
CA GLY A 261 15.29 -4.59 1.85
C GLY A 261 15.02 -6.08 1.99
N GLU A 262 14.65 -6.57 3.18
CA GLU A 262 14.29 -7.97 3.47
C GLU A 262 12.84 -8.28 3.04
N ILE A 263 12.53 -8.09 1.75
CA ILE A 263 11.16 -8.18 1.23
C ILE A 263 10.55 -9.57 1.43
N ALA A 264 11.32 -10.63 1.16
CA ALA A 264 10.83 -12.01 1.33
C ALA A 264 10.60 -12.39 2.81
N LEU A 265 11.08 -11.60 3.77
CA LEU A 265 10.90 -11.86 5.19
C LEU A 265 9.58 -11.31 5.75
N ILE A 266 8.91 -10.40 5.02
CA ILE A 266 7.69 -9.73 5.47
C ILE A 266 6.60 -10.74 5.85
N MET A 267 6.23 -11.60 4.90
CA MET A 267 5.13 -12.55 5.11
C MET A 267 5.46 -13.63 6.15
N PRO A 268 6.64 -14.29 6.11
CA PRO A 268 7.03 -15.26 7.13
C PRO A 268 7.00 -14.69 8.55
N VAL A 269 7.43 -13.43 8.76
CA VAL A 269 7.38 -12.78 10.08
C VAL A 269 5.94 -12.51 10.53
N ILE A 270 5.08 -11.98 9.64
CA ILE A 270 3.67 -11.72 9.97
C ILE A 270 2.97 -13.01 10.38
N LEU A 271 3.17 -14.10 9.63
CA LEU A 271 2.60 -15.41 9.93
C LEU A 271 3.15 -15.99 11.24
N ALA A 272 4.46 -15.89 11.47
CA ALA A 272 5.10 -16.37 12.69
C ALA A 272 4.65 -15.62 13.96
N ALA A 273 4.29 -14.34 13.82
CA ALA A 273 3.85 -13.46 14.90
C ALA A 273 2.32 -13.45 15.10
N GLY A 274 1.57 -14.17 14.26
CA GLY A 274 0.12 -14.29 14.38
C GLY A 274 -0.32 -14.84 15.76
N PRO A 275 -1.50 -14.46 16.26
CA PRO A 275 -2.01 -14.97 17.54
C PRO A 275 -2.16 -16.50 17.52
N GLU A 276 -1.79 -17.19 18.60
CA GLU A 276 -1.91 -18.66 18.68
C GLU A 276 -3.37 -19.14 18.70
N ASP A 277 -4.29 -18.28 19.15
CA ASP A 277 -5.74 -18.46 19.15
C ASP A 277 -6.42 -18.02 17.85
N ALA A 278 -5.67 -17.44 16.89
CA ALA A 278 -6.15 -17.25 15.52
C ALA A 278 -6.41 -18.59 14.80
N GLY A 279 -6.10 -19.71 15.46
CA GLY A 279 -6.12 -21.05 14.88
C GLY A 279 -4.76 -21.41 14.33
N ALA A 280 -4.46 -22.71 14.25
CA ALA A 280 -3.35 -23.15 13.41
C ALA A 280 -3.67 -22.75 11.97
N VAL A 281 -2.69 -22.19 11.25
CA VAL A 281 -2.81 -21.96 9.79
C VAL A 281 -3.30 -23.26 9.16
N THR A 282 -4.51 -23.22 8.61
CA THR A 282 -5.15 -24.39 8.01
C THR A 282 -4.69 -24.57 6.56
N GLY A 283 -4.95 -25.74 5.98
CA GLY A 283 -4.70 -25.93 4.55
C GLY A 283 -5.49 -24.94 3.69
N ASP A 284 -6.71 -24.59 4.10
CA ASP A 284 -7.57 -23.63 3.39
C ASP A 284 -7.00 -22.19 3.45
N ASP A 285 -6.30 -21.84 4.53
CA ASP A 285 -5.65 -20.52 4.66
C ASP A 285 -4.42 -20.42 3.74
N LEU A 286 -3.64 -21.50 3.64
CA LEU A 286 -2.50 -21.59 2.72
C LEU A 286 -2.95 -21.57 1.26
N ASP A 287 -4.03 -22.30 0.94
CA ASP A 287 -4.59 -22.33 -0.41
C ASP A 287 -5.15 -20.95 -0.81
N GLY A 288 -5.85 -20.27 0.11
CA GLY A 288 -6.32 -18.91 -0.09
C GLY A 288 -5.18 -17.91 -0.31
N TYR A 289 -4.12 -18.01 0.49
CA TYR A 289 -2.94 -17.16 0.32
C TYR A 289 -2.22 -17.42 -1.00
N ALA A 290 -2.09 -18.69 -1.41
CA ALA A 290 -1.51 -19.05 -2.70
C ALA A 290 -2.34 -18.51 -3.88
N GLU A 291 -3.68 -18.54 -3.78
CA GLU A 291 -4.56 -17.95 -4.78
C GLU A 291 -4.42 -16.42 -4.85
N PHE A 292 -4.29 -15.75 -3.69
CA PHE A 292 -4.00 -14.33 -3.61
C PHE A 292 -2.65 -14.00 -4.24
N GLU A 293 -1.59 -14.72 -3.90
CA GLU A 293 -0.25 -14.52 -4.47
C GLU A 293 -0.27 -14.71 -5.99
N GLU A 294 -0.90 -15.78 -6.47
CA GLU A 294 -1.03 -16.05 -7.90
C GLU A 294 -1.72 -14.90 -8.63
N ARG A 295 -2.86 -14.44 -8.11
CA ARG A 295 -3.69 -13.43 -8.79
C ARG A 295 -3.14 -12.01 -8.66
N ILE A 296 -2.67 -11.63 -7.48
CA ILE A 296 -2.28 -10.25 -7.15
C ILE A 296 -0.80 -9.99 -7.40
N VAL A 297 0.02 -11.03 -7.47
CA VAL A 297 1.47 -10.90 -7.68
C VAL A 297 1.90 -11.63 -8.97
N THR A 298 1.78 -12.95 -9.04
CA THR A 298 2.38 -13.76 -10.12
C THR A 298 1.87 -13.39 -11.51
N LEU A 299 0.55 -13.40 -11.72
CA LEU A 299 -0.03 -13.10 -13.03
C LEU A 299 0.25 -11.65 -13.45
N ARG A 300 0.25 -10.72 -12.49
CA ARG A 300 0.60 -9.32 -12.71
C ARG A 300 2.08 -9.16 -13.05
N ASN A 301 2.98 -9.90 -12.41
CA ASN A 301 4.40 -9.91 -12.74
C ASN A 301 4.66 -10.28 -14.20
N HIS A 302 3.96 -11.29 -14.72
CA HIS A 302 4.06 -11.66 -16.13
C HIS A 302 3.62 -10.53 -17.06
N VAL A 303 2.47 -9.90 -16.78
CA VAL A 303 1.97 -8.74 -17.55
C VAL A 303 2.96 -7.56 -17.49
N MET A 304 3.46 -7.25 -16.30
CA MET A 304 4.43 -6.18 -16.06
C MET A 304 5.76 -6.45 -16.78
N ALA A 305 6.29 -7.68 -16.73
CA ALA A 305 7.52 -8.07 -17.41
C ALA A 305 7.40 -7.95 -18.94
N ASP A 306 6.30 -8.45 -19.50
CA ASP A 306 6.01 -8.36 -20.94
C ASP A 306 5.93 -6.91 -21.41
N ARG A 307 5.24 -6.05 -20.64
CA ARG A 307 5.08 -4.62 -20.95
C ARG A 307 6.34 -3.80 -20.70
N ALA A 308 7.20 -4.22 -19.77
CA ALA A 308 8.50 -3.62 -19.55
C ALA A 308 9.46 -3.89 -20.71
N GLY A 309 9.36 -5.03 -21.41
CA GLY A 309 10.25 -5.43 -22.49
C GLY A 309 10.53 -4.33 -23.54
N PRO A 310 9.52 -3.79 -24.23
CA PRO A 310 9.73 -2.71 -25.21
C PRO A 310 10.32 -1.42 -24.64
N ILE A 311 10.15 -1.17 -23.33
CA ILE A 311 10.72 -0.01 -22.63
C ILE A 311 12.20 -0.27 -22.34
N LEU A 312 12.52 -1.45 -21.81
CA LEU A 312 13.88 -1.89 -21.51
C LEU A 312 14.72 -2.06 -22.78
N GLU A 313 14.12 -2.43 -23.91
CA GLU A 313 14.76 -2.38 -25.22
C GLU A 313 15.05 -0.94 -25.69
N LYS A 314 14.51 0.12 -25.10
CA LYS A 314 15.00 1.48 -25.37
C LYS A 314 16.16 1.85 -24.44
N GLY A 315 16.21 1.28 -23.24
CA GLY A 315 17.20 1.60 -22.22
C GLY A 315 16.85 2.87 -21.44
N ASN A 316 17.70 3.20 -20.47
CA ASN A 316 17.60 4.41 -19.63
C ASN A 316 16.23 4.63 -18.96
N ALA A 317 15.61 3.56 -18.48
CA ALA A 317 14.33 3.59 -17.78
C ALA A 317 14.50 3.43 -16.26
N PHE A 318 13.67 4.11 -15.48
CA PHE A 318 13.47 3.87 -14.05
C PHE A 318 12.07 3.30 -13.83
N ILE A 319 11.98 2.00 -13.52
CA ILE A 319 10.74 1.27 -13.31
C ILE A 319 10.50 1.13 -11.81
N ALA A 320 9.36 1.62 -11.32
CA ALA A 320 8.95 1.56 -9.93
C ALA A 320 7.65 0.75 -9.78
N VAL A 321 7.70 -0.31 -8.98
CA VAL A 321 6.59 -1.25 -8.74
C VAL A 321 6.58 -1.64 -7.27
N GLY A 322 5.45 -2.08 -6.74
CA GLY A 322 5.33 -2.57 -5.37
C GLY A 322 6.39 -3.64 -5.08
N ALA A 323 7.07 -3.54 -3.95
CA ALA A 323 8.22 -4.38 -3.64
C ALA A 323 7.90 -5.88 -3.63
N LEU A 324 6.65 -6.26 -3.36
CA LEU A 324 6.20 -7.67 -3.43
C LEU A 324 6.30 -8.27 -4.84
N HIS A 325 6.36 -7.45 -5.89
CA HIS A 325 6.56 -7.92 -7.26
C HIS A 325 8.01 -8.33 -7.57
N LEU A 326 8.98 -8.09 -6.67
CA LEU A 326 10.40 -8.35 -6.93
C LEU A 326 10.86 -9.80 -6.67
N PRO A 327 10.56 -10.41 -5.51
CA PRO A 327 11.12 -11.71 -5.12
C PRO A 327 10.50 -12.91 -5.84
N GLY A 328 11.19 -14.05 -5.75
CA GLY A 328 10.69 -15.36 -6.16
C GLY A 328 11.03 -15.71 -7.61
N GLU A 329 10.83 -16.98 -7.95
CA GLU A 329 10.99 -17.52 -9.32
C GLU A 329 10.08 -16.82 -10.34
N LYS A 330 8.95 -16.26 -9.87
CA LYS A 330 8.00 -15.50 -10.67
C LYS A 330 8.02 -14.00 -10.38
N GLY A 331 8.99 -13.55 -9.60
CA GLY A 331 9.25 -12.12 -9.37
C GLY A 331 9.84 -11.45 -10.62
N LEU A 332 9.65 -10.15 -10.73
CA LEU A 332 10.14 -9.34 -11.86
C LEU A 332 11.66 -9.45 -12.03
N VAL A 333 12.43 -9.60 -10.95
CA VAL A 333 13.88 -9.79 -11.06
C VAL A 333 14.21 -11.07 -11.84
N SER A 334 13.52 -12.17 -11.52
CA SER A 334 13.71 -13.47 -12.18
C SER A 334 13.15 -13.45 -13.61
N LEU A 335 11.94 -12.92 -13.81
CA LEU A 335 11.31 -12.85 -15.14
C LEU A 335 12.13 -12.01 -16.13
N LEU A 336 12.70 -10.89 -15.68
CA LEU A 336 13.57 -10.07 -16.52
C LEU A 336 14.92 -10.76 -16.77
N SER A 337 15.45 -11.50 -15.80
CA SER A 337 16.65 -12.32 -16.01
C SER A 337 16.40 -13.40 -17.06
N ASP A 338 15.26 -14.09 -17.00
CA ASP A 338 14.82 -15.09 -17.97
C ASP A 338 14.60 -14.50 -19.37
N ALA A 339 14.22 -13.22 -19.45
CA ALA A 339 14.11 -12.46 -20.70
C ALA A 339 15.48 -12.03 -21.29
N GLY A 340 16.59 -12.42 -20.66
CA GLY A 340 17.95 -12.22 -21.16
C GLY A 340 18.59 -10.89 -20.73
N TYR A 341 18.08 -10.26 -19.67
CA TYR A 341 18.74 -9.11 -19.03
C TYR A 341 19.65 -9.59 -17.88
N THR A 342 20.75 -8.88 -17.63
CA THR A 342 21.48 -9.02 -16.37
C THR A 342 20.81 -8.13 -15.33
N VAL A 343 20.19 -8.72 -14.31
CA VAL A 343 19.55 -7.98 -13.22
C VAL A 343 20.36 -8.17 -11.94
N SER A 344 20.88 -7.08 -11.39
CA SER A 344 21.79 -7.13 -10.23
C SER A 344 21.32 -6.21 -9.10
N PRO A 345 21.39 -6.65 -7.83
CA PRO A 345 20.95 -5.84 -6.71
C PRO A 345 21.93 -4.69 -6.47
N VAL A 346 21.38 -3.53 -6.13
CA VAL A 346 22.13 -2.33 -5.77
C VAL A 346 22.03 -2.17 -4.26
N ARG A 347 23.18 -2.24 -3.60
CA ARG A 347 23.32 -2.13 -2.14
C ARG A 347 23.75 -0.74 -1.74
#